data_AF-A0A6N3CZ26-F1
#
_entry.id   AF-A0A6N3CZ26-F1
#
_cell.length_a   1.000
_cell.length_b   1.000
_cell.length_c   1.000
_cell.angle_alpha   90.00
_cell.angle_beta   90.00
_cell.angle_gamma   90.00
#
_symmetry.space_group_name_H-M   'P 1'
#
loop_
_entity.id
_entity.type
_entity.pdbx_description
1 polymer ?
#
loop_
_entity_poly.entity_id
_entity_poly.type
_entity_poly.pdbx_seq_one_letter_code
_entity_poly.pdbx_strand_id
1 'polypeptide(L)'
;MNVRIIDLFYEIEIIKNKFENLAQTHAWFGENIFKYEDMPKTKEQLLLYAHGYKEARIHNEQTLDLMYYYLSDFDKIIRKFHEIEKALSDESLATESDNA
;
A
#
# COMPACT_ATOMS: atom_id res chain seq x y z
N MET A 1 -21.39 -15.02 -6.67
CA MET A 1 -19.99 -14.75 -6.29
C MET A 1 -19.69 -15.55 -5.03
N ASN A 2 -18.57 -16.28 -4.96
CA ASN A 2 -18.22 -17.07 -3.78
C ASN A 2 -18.00 -16.13 -2.57
N VAL A 3 -18.57 -16.45 -1.40
CA VAL A 3 -18.44 -15.61 -0.19
C VAL A 3 -16.97 -15.34 0.17
N ARG A 4 -16.10 -16.34 -0.01
CA ARG A 4 -14.64 -16.19 0.21
C ARG A 4 -13.99 -15.21 -0.76
N ILE A 5 -14.51 -15.12 -1.99
CA ILE A 5 -14.05 -14.14 -2.99
C ILE A 5 -14.53 -12.74 -2.63
N ILE A 6 -15.76 -12.59 -2.12
CA ILE A 6 -16.28 -11.32 -1.61
C ILE A 6 -15.39 -10.78 -0.47
N ASP A 7 -15.02 -11.64 0.48
CA ASP A 7 -14.15 -11.26 1.60
C ASP A 7 -12.78 -10.76 1.12
N LEU A 8 -12.19 -11.40 0.09
CA LEU A 8 -10.94 -10.93 -0.51
C LEU A 8 -11.08 -9.54 -1.14
N PHE A 9 -12.21 -9.24 -1.79
CA PHE A 9 -12.44 -7.90 -2.32
C PHE A 9 -12.48 -6.84 -1.22
N TYR A 10 -13.13 -7.12 -0.09
CA TYR A 10 -13.11 -6.22 1.06
C TYR A 10 -11.70 -6.02 1.63
N GLU A 11 -10.90 -7.10 1.74
CA GLU A 11 -9.51 -6.99 2.16
C GLU A 11 -8.69 -6.11 1.19
N ILE A 12 -8.89 -6.26 -0.13
CA ILE A 12 -8.24 -5.43 -1.16
C ILE A 12 -8.64 -3.96 -1.00
N GLU A 13 -9.92 -3.66 -0.82
CA GLU A 13 -10.41 -2.28 -0.63
C GLU A 13 -9.78 -1.64 0.61
N ILE A 14 -9.65 -2.39 1.70
CA ILE A 14 -9.00 -1.91 2.93
C ILE A 14 -7.53 -1.56 2.66
N ILE A 15 -6.78 -2.43 1.98
CA ILE A 15 -5.37 -2.15 1.67
C ILE A 15 -5.24 -0.96 0.72
N LYS A 16 -6.09 -0.87 -0.30
CA LYS A 16 -6.13 0.30 -1.20
C LYS A 16 -6.35 1.59 -0.43
N ASN A 17 -7.32 1.63 0.47
CA ASN A 17 -7.59 2.82 1.29
C ASN A 17 -6.39 3.20 2.18
N LYS A 18 -5.64 2.21 2.70
CA LYS A 18 -4.40 2.47 3.44
C LYS A 18 -3.32 3.12 2.55
N PHE A 19 -3.15 2.63 1.33
CA PHE A 19 -2.23 3.24 0.36
C PHE A 19 -2.64 4.66 -0.03
N GLU A 20 -3.93 4.90 -0.27
CA GLU A 20 -4.44 6.24 -0.58
C GLU A 20 -4.17 7.22 0.57
N ASN A 21 -4.42 6.80 1.81
CA ASN A 21 -4.12 7.62 2.98
C ASN A 21 -2.61 7.90 3.14
N LEU A 22 -1.77 6.89 2.91
CA LEU A 22 -0.32 7.04 2.95
C LEU A 22 0.19 8.00 1.87
N ALA A 23 -0.32 7.86 0.64
CA ALA A 23 0.03 8.72 -0.48
C ALA A 23 -0.40 10.17 -0.23
N GLN A 24 -1.61 10.40 0.29
CA GLN A 24 -2.10 11.73 0.63
C GLN A 24 -1.26 12.37 1.74
N THR A 25 -0.91 11.60 2.77
CA THR A 25 -0.06 12.07 3.88
C THR A 25 1.33 12.44 3.39
N HIS A 26 1.91 11.62 2.50
CA HIS A 26 3.21 11.91 1.89
C HIS A 26 3.16 13.15 0.99
N ALA A 27 2.08 13.33 0.22
CA ALA A 27 1.89 14.51 -0.62
C ALA A 27 1.83 15.81 0.23
N TRP A 28 1.01 15.83 1.29
CA TRP A 28 0.95 16.97 2.20
C TRP A 28 2.27 17.25 2.90
N PHE A 29 3.01 16.21 3.28
CA PHE A 29 4.34 16.38 3.82
C PHE A 29 5.29 17.02 2.80
N GLY A 30 5.27 16.53 1.56
CA GLY A 30 6.04 17.07 0.44
C GLY A 30 5.74 18.54 0.17
N GLU A 31 4.47 18.96 0.15
CA GLU A 31 4.07 20.37 -0.02
C GLU A 31 4.66 21.27 1.08
N ASN A 32 4.73 20.78 2.32
CA ASN A 32 5.29 21.54 3.44
C ASN A 32 6.82 21.67 3.36
N ILE A 33 7.51 20.59 2.97
CA ILE A 33 8.97 20.56 2.86
C ILE A 33 9.43 21.29 1.60
N PHE A 34 8.87 20.98 0.44
CA PHE A 34 9.25 21.47 -0.88
C PHE A 34 8.45 22.72 -1.31
N LYS A 35 8.28 23.67 -0.37
CA LYS A 35 7.45 24.88 -0.56
C LYS A 35 8.10 26.00 -1.40
N TYR A 36 9.38 25.87 -1.74
CA TYR A 36 10.08 26.85 -2.56
C TYR A 36 10.29 26.26 -3.95
N GLU A 37 9.83 26.96 -4.99
CA GLU A 37 10.04 26.55 -6.40
C GLU A 37 11.52 26.62 -6.78
N ASP A 38 12.24 27.59 -6.23
CA ASP A 38 13.68 27.81 -6.39
C ASP A 38 14.39 27.74 -5.03
N MET A 39 15.71 27.95 -5.04
CA MET A 39 16.49 28.13 -3.81
C MET A 39 15.90 29.24 -2.92
N PRO A 40 15.84 29.03 -1.58
CA PRO A 40 15.46 30.08 -0.63
C PRO A 40 16.25 31.37 -0.82
N LYS A 41 15.57 32.52 -0.83
CA LYS A 41 16.17 33.83 -1.19
C LYS A 41 16.98 34.46 -0.06
N THR A 42 16.75 34.03 1.19
CA THR A 42 17.47 34.53 2.36
C THR A 42 18.19 33.41 3.10
N LYS A 43 19.25 33.76 3.83
CA LYS A 43 19.99 32.83 4.70
C LYS A 43 19.08 32.17 5.74
N GLU A 44 18.16 32.93 6.33
CA GLU A 44 17.21 32.42 7.33
C GLU A 44 16.28 31.37 6.73
N GLN A 45 15.75 31.61 5.54
CA GLN A 45 14.91 30.65 4.83
C GLN A 45 15.70 29.38 4.46
N LEU A 46 16.96 29.55 4.00
CA LEU A 46 17.84 28.42 3.68
C LEU A 46 18.14 27.56 4.91
N LEU A 47 18.44 28.18 6.05
CA LEU A 47 18.68 27.45 7.30
C LEU A 47 17.42 26.70 7.75
N LEU A 48 16.25 27.36 7.73
CA LEU A 48 14.99 26.71 8.09
C LEU A 48 14.68 25.52 7.17
N TYR A 49 14.89 25.68 5.86
CA TYR A 49 14.73 24.61 4.88
C TYR A 49 15.70 23.44 5.14
N ALA A 50 16.98 23.75 5.38
CA ALA A 50 18.00 22.74 5.69
C ALA A 50 17.70 21.98 6.99
N HIS A 51 17.14 22.65 8.00
CA HIS A 51 16.71 21.99 9.24
C HIS A 51 15.61 20.95 9.01
N GLY A 52 14.74 21.16 8.02
CA GLY A 52 13.70 20.20 7.63
C GLY A 52 14.23 18.88 7.06
N TYR A 53 15.50 18.81 6.65
CA TYR A 53 16.08 17.59 6.06
C TYR A 53 15.96 16.37 6.98
N LYS A 54 16.24 16.53 8.28
CA LYS A 54 16.19 15.40 9.22
C LYS A 54 14.78 14.84 9.35
N GLU A 55 13.79 15.73 9.39
CA GLU A 55 12.38 15.35 9.43
C GLU A 55 11.96 14.66 8.12
N ALA A 56 12.37 15.21 6.96
CA ALA A 56 12.12 14.62 5.65
C ALA A 56 12.71 13.21 5.50
N ARG A 57 13.93 12.99 5.99
CA ARG A 57 14.55 11.66 5.98
C ARG A 57 13.75 10.67 6.82
N ILE A 58 13.37 11.04 8.04
CA ILE A 58 12.58 10.18 8.94
C ILE A 58 11.22 9.87 8.33
N HIS A 59 10.51 10.88 7.84
CA HIS A 59 9.23 10.70 7.17
C HIS A 59 9.33 9.74 5.99
N ASN A 60 10.34 9.93 5.13
CA ASN A 60 10.56 9.05 3.98
C ASN A 60 10.83 7.59 4.38
N GLU A 61 11.65 7.36 5.42
CA GLU A 61 11.90 6.02 5.96
C GLU A 61 10.60 5.37 6.44
N GLN A 62 9.79 6.09 7.22
CA GLN A 62 8.51 5.61 7.74
C GLN A 62 7.48 5.36 6.63
N THR A 63 7.42 6.22 5.62
CA THR A 63 6.55 6.03 4.45
C THR A 63 6.91 4.75 3.71
N LEU A 64 8.20 4.52 3.44
CA LEU A 64 8.66 3.31 2.76
C LEU A 64 8.36 2.05 3.58
N ASP A 65 8.60 2.07 4.89
CA ASP A 65 8.29 0.94 5.78
C ASP A 65 6.81 0.57 5.71
N LEU A 66 5.91 1.56 5.74
CA LEU A 66 4.47 1.34 5.60
C LEU A 66 4.09 0.82 4.21
N MET A 67 4.71 1.34 3.15
CA MET A 67 4.49 0.84 1.78
C MET A 67 4.86 -0.64 1.68
N TYR A 68 6.03 -1.04 2.17
CA TYR A 68 6.45 -2.44 2.16
C TYR A 68 5.54 -3.32 3.01
N TYR A 69 5.10 -2.83 4.17
CA TYR A 69 4.14 -3.54 5.00
C TYR A 69 2.83 -3.80 4.24
N TYR A 70 2.27 -2.80 3.57
CA TYR A 70 1.04 -2.96 2.78
C TYR A 70 1.22 -3.83 1.53
N LEU A 71 2.39 -3.81 0.88
CA LEU A 71 2.73 -4.77 -0.18
C LEU A 71 2.72 -6.21 0.36
N SER A 72 3.25 -6.43 1.57
CA SER A 72 3.21 -7.75 2.21
C SER A 72 1.77 -8.21 2.52
N ASP A 73 0.85 -7.28 2.79
CA ASP A 73 -0.57 -7.60 2.96
C ASP A 73 -1.20 -8.01 1.62
N PHE A 74 -0.82 -7.37 0.50
CA PHE A 74 -1.25 -7.83 -0.84
C PHE A 74 -0.73 -9.23 -1.16
N ASP A 75 0.52 -9.56 -0.84
CA ASP A 75 1.05 -10.91 -1.05
C ASP A 75 0.24 -11.98 -0.31
N LYS A 76 -0.26 -11.67 0.89
CA LYS A 76 -1.15 -12.56 1.65
C LYS A 76 -2.49 -12.75 0.93
N ILE A 77 -3.08 -11.68 0.40
CA ILE A 77 -4.33 -11.76 -0.38
C ILE A 77 -4.14 -12.61 -1.63
N ILE A 78 -3.07 -12.39 -2.37
CA ILE A 78 -2.75 -13.16 -3.59
C ILE A 78 -2.63 -14.65 -3.27
N ARG A 79 -1.96 -14.99 -2.16
CA ARG A 79 -1.87 -16.39 -1.70
C ARG A 79 -3.25 -16.96 -1.38
N LYS A 80 -4.08 -16.25 -0.61
CA LYS A 80 -5.46 -16.70 -0.29
C LYS A 80 -6.30 -16.89 -1.56
N PHE A 81 -6.12 -16.04 -2.57
CA PHE A 81 -6.81 -16.18 -3.84
C PHE A 81 -6.45 -17.50 -4.54
N HIS A 82 -5.15 -17.81 -4.67
CA HIS A 82 -4.72 -19.08 -5.26
C HIS A 82 -5.20 -20.31 -4.48
N GLU A 83 -5.29 -20.22 -3.14
CA GLU A 83 -5.86 -21.30 -2.31
C GLU A 83 -7.34 -21.54 -2.61
N ILE A 84 -8.12 -20.47 -2.83
CA ILE A 84 -9.53 -20.57 -3.22
C ILE A 84 -9.66 -21.14 -4.63
N GLU A 85 -8.87 -20.63 -5.58
CA GLU A 85 -8.87 -21.12 -6.97
C GLU A 85 -8.59 -22.62 -7.03
N LYS A 86 -7.56 -23.08 -6.31
CA LYS A 86 -7.22 -24.50 -6.22
C LYS A 86 -8.37 -25.32 -5.61
N ALA A 87 -8.96 -24.86 -4.51
CA ALA A 87 -10.06 -25.58 -3.88
C ALA A 87 -11.29 -25.72 -4.80
N LEU A 88 -11.60 -24.68 -5.59
CA LEU A 88 -12.68 -24.72 -6.58
C LEU A 88 -12.38 -25.67 -7.74
N SER A 89 -11.12 -25.75 -8.17
CA SER A 89 -10.69 -26.70 -9.19
C SER A 89 -10.71 -28.14 -8.70
N ASP A 90 -10.35 -28.40 -7.44
CA ASP A 90 -10.36 -29.76 -6.89
C ASP A 90 -11.81 -30.28 -6.71
N GLU A 91 -12.75 -29.40 -6.34
CA GLU A 91 -14.18 -29.73 -6.19
C GLU A 91 -14.86 -30.08 -7.54
N SER A 92 -14.46 -29.44 -8.64
CA SER A 92 -14.99 -29.78 -9.98
C SER A 92 -14.47 -31.13 -10.50
N LEU A 93 -13.23 -31.51 -10.18
CA LEU A 93 -12.66 -32.80 -10.57
C LEU A 93 -13.29 -33.98 -9.80
N ALA A 94 -13.62 -33.79 -8.53
CA ALA A 94 -14.29 -34.82 -7.72
C ALA A 94 -15.70 -35.14 -8.23
N THR A 95 -16.41 -34.17 -8.83
CA THR A 95 -17.77 -34.37 -9.35
C THR A 95 -17.81 -35.04 -10.73
N GLU A 96 -16.73 -35.01 -11.51
CA GLU A 96 -16.64 -35.74 -12.79
C GLU A 96 -16.29 -37.22 -12.60
N SER A 97 -15.60 -37.59 -11.52
CA SER A 97 -15.16 -38.97 -11.27
C SER A 97 -16.26 -39.93 -10.82
N ASP A 98 -17.38 -39.44 -10.28
CA ASP A 98 -18.46 -40.28 -9.74
C ASP A 98 -19.54 -40.65 -10.78
N ASN A 99 -19.35 -40.27 -12.05
CA ASN A 99 -20.27 -40.56 -13.17
C ASN A 99 -19.65 -41.47 -14.26
N ALA A 100 -18.68 -42.32 -13.91
CA ALA A 100 -18.05 -43.28 -14.84
C ALA A 100 -18.30 -44.75 -14.46
#